data_AF-A0A812QD85-F1
#
_entry.id   AF-A0A812QD85-F1
#
_cell.length_a   1.000
_cell.length_b   1.000
_cell.length_c   1.000
_cell.angle_alpha   90.00
_cell.angle_beta   90.00
_cell.angle_gamma   90.00
#
_symmetry.space_group_name_H-M   'P 1'
#
loop_
_entity.id
_entity.type
_entity.pdbx_description
1 polymer ?
#
loop_
_entity_poly.entity_id
_entity_poly.type
_entity_poly.pdbx_seq_one_letter_code
_entity_poly.pdbx_strand_id
1 'polypeptide(L)'
;MATYSRRAVRRLSMVAIALSFSAWAGVTFSAPGAPRDMEVTFGKHAGQMMSEIVEEDPGWCQWAIRTSEAEDCGHGLKQVAGWLMKNAPEVMEMPPKVNFGKHKGLTVSQLVEEDPGYCEWILRTAETGDAGPALAEVAAYIQKHHPGFQA
;
A
#
# COMPACT_ATOMS: atom_id res chain seq x y z
N MET A 1 -33.30 -42.84 5.95
CA MET A 1 -32.71 -41.71 6.70
C MET A 1 -32.40 -40.60 5.71
N ALA A 2 -32.81 -39.37 6.06
CA ALA A 2 -33.38 -38.40 5.15
C ALA A 2 -32.38 -37.56 4.35
N THR A 3 -32.73 -37.33 3.08
CA THR A 3 -32.16 -36.37 2.14
C THR A 3 -32.65 -34.95 2.49
N TYR A 4 -31.76 -33.96 2.56
CA TYR A 4 -32.14 -32.56 2.77
C TYR A 4 -32.08 -31.80 1.45
N SER A 5 -33.23 -31.26 1.06
CA SER A 5 -33.50 -30.56 -0.20
C SER A 5 -33.84 -29.10 0.08
N ARG A 6 -33.21 -28.21 -0.70
CA ARG A 6 -33.72 -26.94 -1.27
C ARG A 6 -34.11 -25.76 -0.36
N ARG A 7 -33.56 -24.61 -0.81
CA ARG A 7 -34.09 -23.23 -0.83
C ARG A 7 -34.08 -22.43 0.47
N ALA A 8 -33.38 -21.29 0.45
CA ALA A 8 -34.02 -19.98 0.53
C ALA A 8 -33.00 -18.84 0.39
N VAL A 9 -33.16 -18.06 -0.69
CA VAL A 9 -32.63 -16.70 -0.83
C VAL A 9 -33.22 -15.82 0.29
N ARG A 10 -32.38 -15.12 1.07
CA ARG A 10 -32.79 -13.97 1.88
C ARG A 10 -31.69 -12.90 1.96
N ARG A 11 -31.93 -11.85 1.18
CA ARG A 11 -31.89 -10.40 1.51
C ARG A 11 -30.56 -9.73 1.91
N LEU A 12 -30.29 -8.66 1.15
CA LEU A 12 -29.61 -7.43 1.52
C LEU A 12 -29.66 -7.13 3.03
N SER A 13 -28.53 -6.68 3.59
CA SER A 13 -28.39 -5.33 4.17
C SER A 13 -27.05 -5.13 4.89
N MET A 14 -26.53 -3.91 4.74
CA MET A 14 -25.76 -3.13 5.72
C MET A 14 -24.30 -3.52 6.01
N VAL A 15 -23.40 -2.75 5.40
CA VAL A 15 -22.43 -1.86 6.08
C VAL A 15 -22.24 -2.11 7.58
N ALA A 16 -21.03 -2.53 7.93
CA ALA A 16 -20.35 -2.21 9.19
C ALA A 16 -18.88 -1.94 8.76
N ILE A 17 -18.41 -0.70 8.65
CA ILE A 17 -18.05 0.22 9.74
C ILE A 17 -17.50 -0.56 10.93
N ALA A 18 -16.23 -0.94 10.84
CA ALA A 18 -15.39 -1.09 12.01
C ALA A 18 -14.60 0.22 12.17
N LEU A 19 -15.17 1.11 12.96
CA LEU A 19 -14.48 2.25 13.55
C LEU A 19 -13.30 1.71 14.37
N SER A 20 -12.08 2.02 13.95
CA SER A 20 -11.00 2.19 14.92
C SER A 20 -10.80 3.68 15.11
N PHE A 21 -11.73 4.25 15.89
CA PHE A 21 -11.46 5.49 16.62
C PHE A 21 -10.49 5.13 17.72
N SER A 22 -9.28 5.65 17.64
CA SER A 22 -8.51 6.01 18.83
C SER A 22 -8.02 7.43 18.61
N ALA A 23 -8.97 8.35 18.80
CA ALA A 23 -8.67 9.73 19.08
C ALA A 23 -7.96 9.78 20.44
N TRP A 24 -6.64 9.91 20.41
CA TRP A 24 -5.92 10.61 21.46
C TRP A 24 -5.36 11.90 20.85
N ALA A 25 -6.10 12.98 21.06
CA ALA A 25 -5.51 14.30 21.06
C ALA A 25 -4.65 14.41 22.31
N GLY A 26 -3.35 14.61 22.13
CA GLY A 26 -2.45 14.89 23.25
C GLY A 26 -0.98 14.78 22.89
N VAL A 27 -0.37 15.95 22.68
CA VAL A 27 1.06 16.21 22.41
C VAL A 27 1.43 16.19 20.93
N THR A 28 1.27 17.35 20.29
CA THR A 28 2.12 17.73 19.17
C THR A 28 3.52 17.95 19.73
N PHE A 29 4.35 16.90 19.71
CA PHE A 29 5.78 17.09 19.91
C PHE A 29 6.32 17.74 18.64
N SER A 30 6.27 19.06 18.59
CA SER A 30 6.94 19.83 17.54
C SER A 30 8.44 19.71 17.78
N ALA A 31 9.08 18.74 17.12
CA ALA A 31 10.52 18.58 17.13
C ALA A 31 11.15 19.79 16.41
N PRO A 32 11.97 20.63 17.08
CA PRO A 32 12.61 21.77 16.44
C PRO A 32 13.73 21.26 15.54
N GLY A 33 13.45 21.17 14.25
CA GLY A 33 14.42 20.72 13.24
C GLY A 33 13.83 19.91 12.08
N ALA A 34 12.54 19.60 12.10
CA ALA A 34 11.89 18.91 10.98
C ALA A 34 11.97 19.76 9.70
N PRO A 35 12.31 19.17 8.54
CA PRO A 35 12.17 19.85 7.25
C PRO A 35 10.75 20.40 7.13
N ARG A 36 10.59 21.59 6.52
CA ARG A 36 9.29 22.28 6.39
C ARG A 36 8.19 21.29 6.05
N ASP A 37 7.41 20.94 7.07
CA ASP A 37 6.44 19.86 6.96
C ASP A 37 5.32 20.31 6.02
N MET A 38 4.92 19.43 5.13
CA MET A 38 3.91 19.73 4.12
C MET A 38 2.60 19.08 4.55
N GLU A 39 1.53 19.88 4.65
CA GLU A 39 0.19 19.33 4.84
C GLU A 39 -0.34 18.79 3.51
N VAL A 40 -0.84 17.55 3.54
CA VAL A 40 -1.50 16.94 2.38
C VAL A 40 -2.95 17.42 2.34
N THR A 41 -3.38 18.05 1.24
CA THR A 41 -4.72 18.64 1.13
C THR A 41 -5.72 17.77 0.37
N PHE A 42 -5.36 16.52 0.03
CA PHE A 42 -6.17 15.66 -0.83
C PHE A 42 -6.03 14.17 -0.48
N GLY A 43 -6.99 13.36 -0.97
CA GLY A 43 -6.94 11.91 -0.85
C GLY A 43 -7.19 11.38 0.55
N LYS A 44 -6.68 10.18 0.82
CA LYS A 44 -6.87 9.43 2.08
C LYS A 44 -6.30 10.15 3.30
N HIS A 45 -5.20 10.88 3.12
CA HIS A 45 -4.42 11.52 4.18
C HIS A 45 -4.61 13.05 4.21
N ALA A 46 -5.78 13.54 3.76
CA ALA A 46 -6.06 14.97 3.75
C ALA A 46 -6.10 15.55 5.18
N GLY A 47 -5.36 16.64 5.41
CA GLY A 47 -5.20 17.30 6.70
C GLY A 47 -4.10 16.71 7.59
N GLN A 48 -3.39 15.68 7.13
CA GLN A 48 -2.23 15.12 7.84
C GLN A 48 -0.92 15.73 7.33
N MET A 49 0.09 15.72 8.19
CA MET A 49 1.44 16.18 7.86
C MET A 49 2.21 15.09 7.11
N MET A 50 3.09 15.50 6.19
CA MET A 50 3.86 14.56 5.39
C MET A 50 4.83 13.73 6.25
N SER A 51 5.40 14.31 7.30
CA SER A 51 6.22 13.56 8.27
C SER A 51 5.45 12.40 8.91
N GLU A 52 4.22 12.63 9.36
CA GLU A 52 3.36 11.61 9.99
C GLU A 52 3.00 10.51 8.99
N ILE A 53 2.64 10.87 7.77
CA ILE A 53 2.24 9.91 6.74
C ILE A 53 3.42 9.00 6.35
N VAL A 54 4.64 9.52 6.32
CA VAL A 54 5.85 8.72 6.02
C VAL A 54 6.02 7.59 7.05
N GLU A 55 5.75 7.86 8.32
CA GLU A 55 5.85 6.87 9.40
C GLU A 55 4.64 5.91 9.41
N GLU A 56 3.43 6.43 9.23
CA GLU A 56 2.19 5.65 9.29
C GLU A 56 1.97 4.76 8.05
N ASP A 57 2.18 5.31 6.86
CA ASP A 57 1.86 4.67 5.59
C ASP A 57 2.93 4.93 4.50
N PRO A 58 4.13 4.34 4.65
CA PRO A 58 5.18 4.45 3.64
C PRO A 58 4.74 3.86 2.28
N GLY A 59 3.77 2.94 2.26
CA GLY A 59 3.20 2.40 1.04
C GLY A 59 2.43 3.45 0.24
N TRP A 60 1.68 4.32 0.91
CA TRP A 60 1.03 5.46 0.27
C TRP A 60 2.05 6.44 -0.32
N CYS A 61 3.14 6.73 0.39
CA CYS A 61 4.21 7.59 -0.09
C CYS A 61 4.87 7.05 -1.37
N GLN A 62 5.20 5.75 -1.39
CA GLN A 62 5.73 5.08 -2.59
C GLN A 62 4.75 5.16 -3.76
N TRP A 63 3.46 4.93 -3.50
CA TRP A 63 2.42 5.08 -4.51
C TRP A 63 2.34 6.52 -5.03
N ALA A 64 2.43 7.52 -4.14
CA ALA A 64 2.34 8.93 -4.51
C ALA A 64 3.49 9.35 -5.43
N ILE A 65 4.72 8.92 -5.13
CA ILE A 65 5.89 9.17 -5.98
C ILE A 65 5.68 8.59 -7.37
N ARG A 66 5.34 7.31 -7.49
CA ARG A 66 5.15 6.64 -8.78
C ARG A 66 4.01 7.24 -9.58
N THR A 67 2.90 7.52 -8.91
CA THR A 67 1.72 8.09 -9.57
C THR A 67 1.99 9.52 -10.04
N SER A 68 2.91 10.23 -9.39
CA SER A 68 3.33 11.57 -9.84
C SER A 68 4.15 11.58 -11.15
N GLU A 69 4.67 10.42 -11.57
CA GLU A 69 5.38 10.29 -12.85
C GLU A 69 4.42 10.27 -14.04
N ALA A 70 3.13 10.00 -13.83
CA ALA A 70 2.13 10.06 -14.88
C ALA A 70 1.92 11.52 -15.36
N GLU A 71 1.81 11.72 -16.67
CA GLU A 71 1.71 13.05 -17.28
C GLU A 71 0.50 13.86 -16.74
N ASP A 72 -0.62 13.18 -16.51
CA ASP A 72 -1.90 13.75 -16.05
C ASP A 72 -2.06 13.84 -14.52
N CYS A 73 -1.00 13.66 -13.73
CA CYS A 73 -1.16 13.73 -12.28
C CYS A 73 -1.38 15.18 -11.79
N GLY A 74 -2.30 15.33 -10.83
CA GLY A 74 -2.67 16.63 -10.27
C GLY A 74 -1.50 17.32 -9.56
N HIS A 75 -1.49 18.66 -9.60
CA HIS A 75 -0.43 19.49 -9.01
C HIS A 75 -0.16 19.19 -7.52
N GLY A 76 -1.18 18.79 -6.76
CA GLY A 76 -1.01 18.36 -5.37
C GLY A 76 -0.10 17.12 -5.24
N LEU A 77 -0.26 16.13 -6.12
CA LEU A 77 0.52 14.89 -6.07
C LEU A 77 1.98 15.12 -6.48
N LYS A 78 2.22 16.00 -7.46
CA LYS A 78 3.59 16.41 -7.85
C LYS A 78 4.32 17.11 -6.71
N GLN A 79 3.61 17.95 -5.93
CA GLN A 79 4.19 18.60 -4.75
C GLN A 79 4.55 17.59 -3.66
N VAL A 80 3.65 16.65 -3.37
CA VAL A 80 3.91 15.57 -2.41
C VAL A 80 5.12 14.74 -2.83
N ALA A 81 5.16 14.30 -4.09
CA ALA A 81 6.29 13.51 -4.60
C ALA A 81 7.60 14.29 -4.54
N GLY A 82 7.61 15.57 -4.93
CA GLY A 82 8.79 16.43 -4.84
C GLY A 82 9.26 16.63 -3.39
N TRP A 83 8.33 16.71 -2.43
CA TRP A 83 8.67 16.76 -1.02
C TRP A 83 9.29 15.45 -0.55
N LEU A 84 8.69 14.30 -0.90
CA LEU A 84 9.18 12.98 -0.51
C LEU A 84 10.58 12.70 -1.04
N MET A 85 10.83 12.99 -2.32
CA MET A 85 12.16 12.82 -2.92
C MET A 85 13.24 13.67 -2.23
N LYS A 86 12.88 14.82 -1.67
CA LYS A 86 13.82 15.75 -1.03
C LYS A 86 14.05 15.44 0.46
N ASN A 87 12.99 15.05 1.18
CA ASN A 87 13.01 14.98 2.64
C ASN A 87 13.00 13.54 3.18
N ALA A 88 12.48 12.59 2.41
CA ALA A 88 12.37 11.18 2.81
C ALA A 88 12.69 10.21 1.66
N PRO A 89 13.91 10.28 1.07
CA PRO A 89 14.30 9.38 -0.02
C PRO A 89 14.35 7.90 0.42
N GLU A 90 14.54 7.64 1.71
CA GLU A 90 14.55 6.30 2.30
C GLU A 90 13.25 5.52 2.09
N VAL A 91 12.12 6.22 1.92
CA VAL A 91 10.82 5.58 1.67
C VAL A 91 10.81 4.83 0.34
N MET A 92 11.65 5.22 -0.63
CA MET A 92 11.80 4.51 -1.90
C MET A 92 12.63 3.22 -1.78
N GLU A 93 13.47 3.13 -0.75
CA GLU A 93 14.29 1.95 -0.49
C GLU A 93 13.54 0.89 0.33
N MET A 94 12.46 1.29 1.01
CA MET A 94 11.62 0.37 1.77
C MET A 94 10.94 -0.67 0.86
N PRO A 95 10.79 -1.92 1.33
CA PRO A 95 10.07 -2.94 0.57
C PRO A 95 8.62 -2.50 0.34
N PRO A 96 8.09 -2.65 -0.89
CA PRO A 96 6.73 -2.29 -1.18
C PRO A 96 5.77 -3.13 -0.33
N LYS A 97 4.61 -2.57 -0.01
CA LYS A 97 3.52 -3.29 0.65
C LYS A 97 2.61 -3.92 -0.39
N VAL A 98 2.25 -5.18 -0.16
CA VAL A 98 1.27 -5.90 -0.96
C VAL A 98 -0.10 -5.29 -0.69
N ASN A 99 -0.75 -4.73 -1.70
CA ASN A 99 -2.06 -4.07 -1.56
C ASN A 99 -3.23 -4.93 -2.09
N PHE A 100 -2.96 -6.17 -2.52
CA PHE A 100 -3.93 -7.10 -3.11
C PHE A 100 -3.88 -8.50 -2.48
N GLY A 101 -4.87 -9.33 -2.82
CA GLY A 101 -4.88 -10.74 -2.45
C GLY A 101 -5.04 -11.01 -0.96
N LYS A 102 -4.70 -12.24 -0.55
CA LYS A 102 -4.82 -12.71 0.85
C LYS A 102 -3.80 -12.07 1.79
N HIS A 103 -2.66 -11.65 1.25
CA HIS A 103 -1.50 -11.11 1.99
C HIS A 103 -1.46 -9.58 1.99
N LYS A 104 -2.63 -8.95 1.83
CA LYS A 104 -2.76 -7.49 1.81
C LYS A 104 -2.29 -6.89 3.13
N GLY A 105 -1.36 -5.93 3.04
CA GLY A 105 -0.79 -5.20 4.18
C GLY A 105 0.60 -5.67 4.59
N LEU A 106 1.02 -6.86 4.14
CA LEU A 106 2.38 -7.35 4.35
C LEU A 106 3.36 -6.65 3.40
N THR A 107 4.60 -6.46 3.87
CA THR A 107 5.70 -6.05 2.98
C THR A 107 6.12 -7.22 2.10
N VAL A 108 6.67 -6.94 0.91
CA VAL A 108 7.14 -8.03 0.04
C VAL A 108 8.24 -8.87 0.70
N SER A 109 9.09 -8.28 1.54
CA SER A 109 10.07 -9.03 2.33
C SER A 109 9.42 -10.02 3.29
N GLN A 110 8.40 -9.59 4.04
CA GLN A 110 7.61 -10.48 4.91
C GLN A 110 6.87 -11.55 4.11
N LEU A 111 6.33 -11.19 2.93
CA LEU A 111 5.65 -12.13 2.07
C LEU A 111 6.56 -13.29 1.65
N VAL A 112 7.81 -12.98 1.29
CA VAL A 112 8.81 -13.98 0.89
C VAL A 112 9.12 -14.95 2.03
N GLU A 113 9.14 -14.45 3.27
CA GLU A 113 9.40 -15.26 4.46
C GLU A 113 8.18 -16.10 4.89
N GLU A 114 6.98 -15.52 4.84
CA GLU A 114 5.75 -16.17 5.29
C GLU A 114 5.21 -17.20 4.29
N ASP A 115 5.25 -16.89 2.99
CA ASP A 115 4.61 -17.71 1.97
C ASP A 115 5.39 -17.67 0.63
N PRO A 116 6.52 -18.38 0.56
CA PRO A 116 7.31 -18.47 -0.66
C PRO A 116 6.51 -19.04 -1.85
N GLY A 117 5.53 -19.92 -1.61
CA GLY A 117 4.66 -20.45 -2.66
C GLY A 117 3.74 -19.40 -3.27
N TYR A 118 3.33 -18.40 -2.49
CA TYR A 118 2.58 -17.26 -3.03
C TYR A 118 3.45 -16.36 -3.90
N CYS A 119 4.74 -16.19 -3.55
CA CYS A 119 5.70 -15.47 -4.39
C CYS A 119 5.86 -16.13 -5.76
N GLU A 120 6.00 -17.47 -5.82
CA GLU A 120 6.03 -18.21 -7.09
C GLU A 120 4.75 -18.00 -7.91
N TRP A 121 3.58 -18.05 -7.26
CA TRP A 121 2.31 -17.76 -7.94
C TRP A 121 2.25 -16.33 -8.50
N ILE A 122 2.75 -15.34 -7.77
CA ILE A 122 2.84 -13.95 -8.25
C ILE A 122 3.74 -13.88 -9.50
N LEU A 123 4.93 -14.49 -9.45
CA LEU A 123 5.86 -14.48 -10.58
C LEU A 123 5.24 -15.11 -11.83
N ARG A 124 4.64 -16.29 -11.68
CA ARG A 124 3.96 -16.97 -12.80
C ARG A 124 2.79 -16.16 -13.34
N THR A 125 1.98 -15.57 -12.46
CA THR A 125 0.83 -14.76 -12.88
C THR A 125 1.29 -13.50 -13.62
N ALA A 126 2.39 -12.88 -13.17
CA ALA A 126 3.03 -11.76 -13.87
C ALA A 126 3.48 -12.12 -15.29
N GLU A 127 4.04 -13.32 -15.50
CA GLU A 127 4.46 -13.78 -16.82
C GLU A 127 3.30 -14.06 -17.77
N THR A 128 2.15 -14.52 -17.26
CA THR A 128 0.96 -14.80 -18.09
C THR A 128 0.30 -13.54 -18.67
N GLY A 129 0.72 -12.34 -18.27
CA GLY A 129 0.23 -11.07 -18.80
C GLY A 129 -1.14 -10.63 -18.29
N ASP A 130 -1.79 -11.42 -17.43
CA ASP A 130 -3.06 -11.09 -16.76
C ASP A 130 -2.84 -10.39 -15.40
N ALA A 131 -1.64 -9.87 -15.18
CA ALA A 131 -1.27 -9.21 -13.95
C ALA A 131 -1.71 -7.75 -13.93
N GLY A 132 -2.53 -7.39 -12.95
CA GLY A 132 -2.76 -5.99 -12.61
C GLY A 132 -1.45 -5.29 -12.19
N PRO A 133 -1.40 -3.95 -12.28
CA PRO A 133 -0.17 -3.18 -12.07
C PRO A 133 0.49 -3.44 -10.71
N ALA A 134 -0.32 -3.62 -9.65
CA ALA A 134 0.21 -3.92 -8.32
C ALA A 134 0.88 -5.31 -8.23
N LEU A 135 0.34 -6.31 -8.94
CA LEU A 135 0.94 -7.65 -8.95
C LEU A 135 2.26 -7.66 -9.72
N ALA A 136 2.28 -6.98 -10.87
CA ALA A 136 3.50 -6.80 -11.65
C ALA A 136 4.61 -6.07 -10.86
N GLU A 137 4.23 -5.08 -10.05
CA GLU A 137 5.17 -4.38 -9.16
C GLU A 137 5.79 -5.32 -8.13
N VAL A 138 4.97 -6.11 -7.43
CA VAL A 138 5.47 -7.07 -6.44
C VAL A 138 6.35 -8.11 -7.11
N ALA A 139 5.96 -8.61 -8.29
CA ALA A 139 6.77 -9.53 -9.08
C ALA A 139 8.14 -8.95 -9.44
N ALA A 140 8.19 -7.71 -9.93
CA ALA A 140 9.44 -7.03 -10.27
C ALA A 140 10.34 -6.84 -9.04
N TYR A 141 9.77 -6.53 -7.87
CA TYR A 141 10.53 -6.43 -6.63
C TYR A 141 11.13 -7.79 -6.22
N ILE A 142 10.33 -8.87 -6.26
CA ILE A 142 10.80 -10.23 -5.94
C ILE A 142 11.93 -10.64 -6.87
N GLN A 143 11.79 -10.46 -8.19
CA GLN A 143 12.83 -10.82 -9.16
C GLN A 143 14.14 -10.05 -8.92
N LYS A 144 14.06 -8.77 -8.57
CA LYS A 144 15.23 -7.91 -8.34
C LYS A 144 15.97 -8.27 -7.04
N HIS A 145 15.25 -8.53 -5.96
CA HIS A 145 15.83 -8.71 -4.62
C HIS A 145 16.02 -10.17 -4.22
N HIS A 146 15.27 -11.09 -4.83
CA HIS A 146 15.30 -12.52 -4.53
C HIS A 146 15.39 -13.35 -5.83
N PRO A 147 16.54 -13.33 -6.54
CA PRO A 147 16.71 -14.04 -7.81
C PRO A 147 16.61 -15.57 -7.70
N GLY A 148 16.55 -16.11 -6.48
CA GLY A 148 16.30 -17.54 -6.23
C GLY A 148 14.86 -17.98 -6.47
N PHE A 149 13.91 -17.04 -6.59
CA PHE A 149 12.54 -17.36 -6.99
C PHE A 149 12.41 -17.27 -8.51
N GLN A 150 11.94 -18.35 -9.12
CA GLN A 150 11.62 -18.42 -10.54
C GLN A 150 10.13 -18.79 -10.70
N ALA A 151 9.51 -18.37 -11.80
CA ALA A 151 8.11 -18.65 -12.12
C ALA A 151 7.84 -20.12 -12.49
#